data_AF-A0A7S2MJY7-F1
#
_entry.id   AF-A0A7S2MJY7-F1
#
_cell.length_a   1.000
_cell.length_b   1.000
_cell.length_c   1.000
_cell.angle_alpha   90.00
_cell.angle_beta   90.00
_cell.angle_gamma   90.00
#
_symmetry.space_group_name_H-M   'P 1'
#
loop_
_entity.id
_entity.type
_entity.pdbx_description
1 polymer ?
#
loop_
_entity_poly.entity_id
_entity_poly.type
_entity_poly.pdbx_seq_one_letter_code
_entity_poly.pdbx_strand_id
1 'polypeptide(L)'
;TKRQSLKLLGELLLDRSYFGIMTRFIASVQHLKAVMILLRDPSASIAYEAFHVFKIFVANPRKEQPVLDILLRNKSRLLAFLADFLAAREAQDESFREEKGFLLEEIRKLGETLSG
;
A
#
# COMPACT_ATOMS: atom_id res chain seq x y z
N THR A 1 -1.34 0.44 21.30
CA THR A 1 -0.02 0.91 20.82
C THR A 1 0.19 0.68 19.32
N LYS A 2 0.04 -0.55 18.79
CA LYS A 2 0.27 -0.90 17.37
C LYS A 2 -0.39 0.03 16.32
N ARG A 3 -1.68 0.37 16.48
CA ARG A 3 -2.39 1.31 15.59
C ARG A 3 -1.72 2.68 15.52
N GLN A 4 -1.39 3.28 16.67
CA GLN A 4 -0.85 4.64 16.72
C GLN A 4 0.55 4.72 16.12
N SER A 5 1.36 3.67 16.30
CA SER A 5 2.68 3.57 15.65
C SER A 5 2.58 3.51 14.12
N LEU A 6 1.57 2.82 13.58
CA LEU A 6 1.36 2.76 12.12
C LEU A 6 0.85 4.08 11.55
N LYS A 7 -0.06 4.74 12.24
CA LYS A 7 -0.53 6.07 11.86
C LYS A 7 0.63 7.06 11.80
N LEU A 8 1.44 7.11 12.86
CA LEU A 8 2.63 7.96 12.92
C LEU A 8 3.63 7.62 11.80
N LEU A 9 3.84 6.33 11.52
CA LEU A 9 4.69 5.90 10.41
C LEU A 9 4.16 6.42 9.08
N GLY A 10 2.85 6.32 8.82
CA GLY A 10 2.24 6.87 7.61
C GLY A 10 2.43 8.39 7.49
N GLU A 11 2.19 9.13 8.57
CA GLU A 11 2.39 10.58 8.64
C GLU A 11 3.84 10.97 8.35
N LEU A 12 4.82 10.28 8.95
CA LEU A 12 6.24 10.51 8.73
C LEU A 12 6.67 10.21 7.28
N LEU A 13 6.13 9.14 6.67
CA LEU A 13 6.48 8.77 5.30
C LEU A 13 5.90 9.73 4.26
N LEU A 14 4.81 10.43 4.57
CA LEU A 14 4.16 11.39 3.68
C LEU A 14 4.72 12.82 3.81
N ASP A 15 5.40 13.13 4.91
CA ASP A 15 6.04 14.43 5.11
C ASP A 15 7.31 14.55 4.24
N ARG A 16 7.33 15.60 3.41
CA ARG A 16 8.41 15.89 2.46
C ARG A 16 9.77 16.08 3.13
N SER A 17 9.79 16.52 4.39
CA SER A 17 11.00 16.69 5.20
C SER A 17 11.71 15.35 5.43
N TYR A 18 10.98 14.24 5.36
CA TYR A 18 11.50 12.89 5.57
C TYR A 18 11.60 12.08 4.28
N PHE A 19 11.64 12.73 3.10
CA PHE A 19 11.73 12.06 1.80
C PHE A 19 12.81 10.98 1.76
N GLY A 20 14.02 11.26 2.27
CA GLY A 20 15.10 10.26 2.30
C GLY A 20 14.80 9.03 3.17
N ILE A 21 14.03 9.17 4.24
CA ILE A 21 13.56 8.04 5.06
C ILE A 21 12.50 7.26 4.29
N MET A 22 11.52 7.96 3.71
CA MET A 22 10.48 7.36 2.90
C MET A 22 11.06 6.53 1.75
N THR A 23 12.01 7.07 0.97
CA THR A 23 12.64 6.35 -0.14
C THR A 23 13.34 5.05 0.33
N ARG A 24 14.10 5.11 1.44
CA ARG A 24 14.73 3.90 2.00
C ARG A 24 13.70 2.90 2.52
N PHE A 25 12.61 3.39 3.13
CA PHE A 25 11.57 2.55 3.67
C PHE A 25 10.87 1.76 2.55
N ILE A 26 10.45 2.43 1.48
CA ILE A 26 9.70 1.81 0.37
C ILE A 26 10.56 0.94 -0.55
N ALA A 27 11.89 1.08 -0.50
CA ALA A 27 12.84 0.21 -1.20
C ALA A 27 12.99 -1.18 -0.56
N SER A 28 12.50 -1.38 0.67
CA SER A 28 12.68 -2.63 1.42
C SER A 28 11.56 -3.65 1.20
N VAL A 29 11.93 -4.82 0.69
CA VAL A 29 11.03 -5.99 0.58
C VAL A 29 10.51 -6.43 1.95
N GLN A 30 11.32 -6.32 3.01
CA GLN A 30 10.89 -6.70 4.35
C GLN A 30 9.78 -5.78 4.86
N HIS A 31 9.90 -4.47 4.62
CA HIS A 31 8.85 -3.52 4.98
C HIS A 31 7.57 -3.76 4.18
N LEU A 32 7.68 -3.99 2.86
CA LEU A 32 6.53 -4.34 2.02
C LEU A 32 5.80 -5.58 2.58
N LYS A 33 6.53 -6.65 2.87
CA LYS A 33 5.95 -7.89 3.44
C LYS A 33 5.27 -7.64 4.79
N ALA A 34 5.92 -6.88 5.67
CA ALA A 34 5.34 -6.55 6.97
C ALA A 34 4.02 -5.79 6.82
N VAL A 35 3.98 -4.78 5.94
CA VAL A 35 2.76 -4.02 5.65
C VAL A 35 1.68 -4.90 5.02
N MET A 36 2.02 -5.79 4.07
CA MET A 36 1.07 -6.74 3.48
C MET A 36 0.47 -7.72 4.50
N ILE A 37 1.24 -8.10 5.53
CA ILE A 37 0.71 -8.89 6.66
C ILE A 37 -0.28 -8.06 7.48
N LEU A 38 0.04 -6.79 7.74
CA LEU A 38 -0.81 -5.88 8.52
C LEU A 38 -2.12 -5.51 7.82
N LEU A 39 -2.18 -5.54 6.48
CA LEU A 39 -3.43 -5.42 5.74
C LEU A 39 -4.45 -6.49 6.15
N ARG A 40 -3.99 -7.66 6.61
CA ARG A 40 -4.85 -8.77 7.04
C ARG A 40 -5.12 -8.78 8.55
N ASP A 41 -4.74 -7.72 9.26
CA ASP A 41 -4.98 -7.63 10.69
C ASP A 41 -6.49 -7.61 10.97
N PRO A 42 -6.99 -8.37 11.97
CA PRO A 42 -8.42 -8.42 12.29
C PRO A 42 -8.97 -7.07 12.77
N SER A 43 -8.11 -6.17 13.24
CA SER A 43 -8.53 -4.81 13.57
C SER A 43 -8.67 -3.98 12.30
N ALA A 44 -9.91 -3.62 11.94
CA ALA A 44 -10.20 -2.74 10.80
C ALA A 44 -9.41 -1.43 10.84
N SER A 45 -9.18 -0.86 12.04
CA SER A 45 -8.34 0.33 12.19
C SER A 45 -6.88 0.07 11.84
N ILE A 46 -6.31 -1.08 12.24
CA ILE A 46 -4.91 -1.41 11.90
C ILE A 46 -4.77 -1.67 10.41
N ALA A 47 -5.70 -2.44 9.84
CA ALA A 47 -5.75 -2.71 8.41
C ALA A 47 -5.83 -1.40 7.60
N TYR A 48 -6.65 -0.44 8.05
CA TYR A 48 -6.78 0.87 7.41
C TYR A 48 -5.47 1.69 7.46
N GLU A 49 -4.78 1.74 8.60
CA GLU A 49 -3.48 2.43 8.67
C GLU A 49 -2.43 1.72 7.80
N ALA A 50 -2.45 0.38 7.75
CA ALA A 50 -1.57 -0.39 6.88
C ALA A 50 -1.85 -0.11 5.39
N PHE A 51 -3.10 0.13 5.01
CA PHE A 51 -3.48 0.54 3.64
C PHE A 51 -2.81 1.86 3.25
N HIS A 52 -2.82 2.85 4.14
CA HIS A 52 -2.17 4.14 3.88
C HIS A 52 -0.67 3.99 3.63
N VAL A 53 0.01 3.15 4.41
CA VAL A 53 1.44 2.85 4.21
C VAL A 53 1.66 2.05 2.92
N PHE A 54 0.82 1.05 2.64
CA PHE A 54 0.92 0.22 1.44
C PHE A 54 0.77 1.03 0.15
N LYS A 55 -0.14 2.01 0.14
CA LYS A 55 -0.36 2.94 -0.96
C LYS A 55 0.94 3.63 -1.39
N ILE A 56 1.82 3.99 -0.45
CA ILE A 56 3.10 4.64 -0.74
C ILE A 56 4.04 3.73 -1.55
N PHE A 57 4.06 2.42 -1.26
CA PHE A 57 4.83 1.46 -2.06
C PHE A 57 4.34 1.37 -3.50
N VAL A 58 3.01 1.31 -3.69
CA VAL A 58 2.40 1.16 -5.01
C VAL A 58 2.45 2.46 -5.81
N ALA A 59 2.29 3.62 -5.17
CA ALA A 59 2.34 4.92 -5.82
C ALA A 59 3.77 5.35 -6.20
N ASN A 60 4.82 4.69 -5.70
CA ASN A 60 6.20 5.00 -6.08
C ASN A 60 6.40 4.75 -7.59
N PRO A 61 6.71 5.77 -8.41
CA PRO A 61 6.93 5.59 -9.84
C PRO A 61 8.25 4.85 -10.15
N ARG A 62 9.21 4.88 -9.22
CA ARG A 62 10.52 4.23 -9.34
C ARG A 62 10.66 3.13 -8.28
N LYS A 63 9.89 2.07 -8.45
CA LYS A 63 9.94 0.91 -7.55
C LYS A 63 11.25 0.17 -7.75
N GLU A 64 11.92 -0.17 -6.67
CA GLU A 64 13.07 -1.08 -6.72
C GLU A 64 12.64 -2.44 -7.26
N GLN A 65 13.47 -3.06 -8.11
CA GLN A 65 13.13 -4.32 -8.78
C GLN A 65 12.63 -5.41 -7.81
N PRO A 66 13.28 -5.65 -6.65
CA PRO A 66 12.81 -6.67 -5.70
C PRO A 66 11.42 -6.39 -5.11
N VAL A 67 11.04 -5.12 -4.98
CA VAL A 67 9.71 -4.70 -4.51
C VAL A 67 8.69 -4.91 -5.60
N LEU A 68 9.02 -4.51 -6.84
CA LEU A 68 8.18 -4.74 -8.01
C LEU A 68 7.90 -6.23 -8.24
N ASP A 69 8.91 -7.09 -8.13
CA ASP A 69 8.78 -8.55 -8.31
C ASP A 69 7.78 -9.17 -7.33
N ILE A 70 7.79 -8.72 -6.07
CA ILE A 70 6.83 -9.19 -5.05
C ILE A 70 5.41 -8.72 -5.40
N LEU A 71 5.24 -7.47 -5.83
CA LEU A 71 3.93 -6.95 -6.22
C LEU A 71 3.39 -7.69 -7.45
N LEU A 72 4.21 -7.92 -8.48
CA LEU A 72 3.85 -8.68 -9.68
C LEU A 72 3.47 -10.12 -9.35
N ARG A 73 4.29 -10.82 -8.55
CA ARG A 73 4.03 -12.21 -8.14
C ARG A 73 2.71 -12.36 -7.37
N ASN A 74 2.26 -11.31 -6.68
CA ASN A 74 1.02 -11.31 -5.89
C ASN A 74 -0.12 -10.52 -6.55
N LYS A 75 0.05 -9.99 -7.77
CA LYS A 75 -0.86 -9.04 -8.42
C LYS A 75 -2.32 -9.48 -8.38
N SER A 76 -2.62 -10.68 -8.87
CA SER A 76 -4.01 -11.19 -8.91
C SER A 76 -4.61 -11.36 -7.51
N ARG A 77 -3.82 -11.80 -6.54
CA ARG A 77 -4.27 -11.96 -5.14
C ARG A 77 -4.48 -10.62 -4.46
N LEU A 78 -3.64 -9.63 -4.75
CA LEU A 78 -3.78 -8.26 -4.26
C LEU A 78 -5.05 -7.61 -4.78
N LEU A 79 -5.32 -7.72 -6.08
CA LEU A 79 -6.54 -7.18 -6.69
C LEU A 79 -7.80 -7.83 -6.09
N ALA A 80 -7.82 -9.15 -5.95
CA ALA A 80 -8.94 -9.87 -5.35
C ALA A 80 -9.13 -9.49 -3.87
N PHE A 81 -8.03 -9.40 -3.10
CA PHE A 81 -8.09 -9.00 -1.69
C PHE A 81 -8.58 -7.57 -1.52
N LEU A 82 -8.07 -6.63 -2.33
CA LEU A 82 -8.41 -5.22 -2.22
C LEU A 82 -9.83 -4.94 -2.67
N ALA A 83 -10.41 -5.72 -3.60
CA ALA A 83 -11.78 -5.54 -4.06
C ALA A 83 -12.82 -5.47 -2.92
N ASP A 84 -12.70 -6.34 -1.91
CA ASP A 84 -13.62 -6.38 -0.77
C ASP A 84 -13.01 -5.77 0.52
N PHE A 85 -11.80 -5.20 0.41
CA PHE A 85 -11.08 -4.67 1.56
C PHE A 85 -11.83 -3.51 2.22
N LEU A 86 -12.15 -3.67 3.52
CA LEU A 86 -12.86 -2.70 4.35
C LEU A 86 -14.17 -2.16 3.73
N ALA A 87 -14.95 -3.02 3.06
CA ALA A 87 -16.19 -2.63 2.37
C ALA A 87 -17.18 -1.80 3.21
N ALA A 88 -17.32 -2.11 4.51
CA ALA A 88 -18.18 -1.34 5.42
C ALA A 88 -17.72 0.12 5.59
N ARG A 89 -16.40 0.36 5.55
CA ARG A 89 -15.82 1.71 5.58
C ARG A 89 -15.95 2.39 4.23
N GLU A 90 -15.67 1.67 3.15
CA GLU A 90 -15.81 2.17 1.77
C GLU A 90 -17.21 2.71 1.47
N ALA A 91 -18.25 2.11 2.04
CA ALA A 91 -19.63 2.59 1.91
C ALA A 91 -19.90 3.98 2.55
N GLN A 92 -19.05 4.42 3.47
CA GLN A 92 -19.24 5.64 4.27
C GLN A 92 -18.14 6.69 4.08
N ASP A 93 -17.00 6.29 3.51
CA ASP A 93 -15.77 7.08 3.39
C ASP A 93 -15.41 7.21 1.91
N GLU A 94 -15.91 8.26 1.26
CA GLU A 94 -15.70 8.53 -0.17
C GLU A 94 -14.21 8.69 -0.51
N SER A 95 -13.44 9.35 0.36
CA SER A 95 -12.00 9.50 0.19
C SER A 95 -11.31 8.13 0.15
N PHE A 96 -11.64 7.23 1.08
CA PHE A 96 -11.10 5.88 1.06
C PHE A 96 -11.48 5.11 -0.21
N ARG A 97 -12.73 5.24 -0.69
CA ARG A 97 -13.20 4.62 -1.94
C ARG A 97 -12.39 5.08 -3.15
N GLU A 98 -12.13 6.38 -3.28
CA GLU A 98 -11.31 6.93 -4.36
C GLU A 98 -9.86 6.45 -4.29
N GLU A 99 -9.25 6.49 -3.10
CA GLU A 99 -7.88 6.04 -2.90
C GLU A 99 -7.70 4.54 -3.20
N LYS A 100 -8.69 3.72 -2.80
CA LYS A 100 -8.72 2.28 -3.11
C LYS A 100 -8.88 2.04 -4.61
N GLY A 101 -9.75 2.81 -5.27
CA GLY A 101 -9.91 2.76 -6.73
C GLY A 101 -8.60 3.08 -7.45
N PHE A 102 -7.94 4.18 -7.08
CA PHE A 102 -6.63 4.55 -7.61
C PHE A 102 -5.58 3.43 -7.38
N LEU A 103 -5.53 2.87 -6.18
CA LEU A 103 -4.59 1.81 -5.85
C LEU A 103 -4.80 0.55 -6.70
N LEU A 104 -6.06 0.15 -6.93
CA LEU A 104 -6.41 -0.98 -7.79
C LEU A 104 -5.94 -0.75 -9.23
N GLU A 105 -6.15 0.45 -9.77
CA GLU A 105 -5.67 0.82 -11.11
C GLU A 105 -4.14 0.76 -11.22
N GLU A 106 -3.41 1.29 -10.24
CA GLU A 106 -1.96 1.24 -10.26
C GLU A 106 -1.42 -0.19 -10.15
N ILE A 107 -2.08 -1.07 -9.38
CA ILE A 107 -1.72 -2.49 -9.33
C ILE A 107 -2.01 -3.18 -10.67
N ARG A 108 -3.13 -2.85 -11.34
CA ARG A 108 -3.48 -3.38 -12.67
C ARG A 108 -2.41 -3.02 -13.71
N LYS A 109 -1.87 -1.81 -13.67
CA LYS A 109 -0.81 -1.34 -14.59
C LYS A 109 0.57 -1.95 -14.33
N LEU A 110 0.79 -2.63 -13.19
CA LEU A 110 2.08 -3.25 -12.92
C LEU A 110 2.43 -4.29 -13.98
N GLY A 111 3.62 -4.15 -14.57
CA GLY A 111 4.11 -5.05 -15.61
C GLY A 111 3.62 -4.72 -17.02
N GLU A 112 2.83 -3.65 -17.19
CA GLU A 112 2.39 -3.18 -18.52
C GLU A 112 3.45 -2.31 -19.22
N THR A 113 4.67 -2.22 -18.68
CA THR A 113 5.79 -1.51 -19.30
C THR A 113 6.79 -2.49 -19.89
N LEU A 114 6.57 -2.82 -21.18
CA LEU A 114 7.49 -3.23 -22.26
C LEU A 114 6.85 -4.27 -23.19
N SER A 115 5.80 -3.83 -23.89
CA SER A 115 5.62 -4.19 -25.31
C SER A 115 6.10 -2.97 -26.12
N GLY A 116 7.41 -2.76 -26.17
CA GLY A 116 8.07 -1.73 -26.96
C GLY A 116 9.28 -2.33 -27.64
#